data_AF-A0A2M7NU65-F1
#
_entry.id   AF-A0A2M7NU65-F1
#
_cell.length_a   1.000
_cell.length_b   1.000
_cell.length_c   1.000
_cell.angle_alpha   90.00
_cell.angle_beta   90.00
_cell.angle_gamma   90.00
#
_symmetry.space_group_name_H-M   'P 1'
#
loop_
_entity.id
_entity.type
_entity.pdbx_description
1 polymer ?
#
loop_
_entity_poly.entity_id
_entity_poly.type
_entity_poly.pdbx_seq_one_letter_code
_entity_poly.pdbx_strand_id
1 'polypeptide(L)'
;DKDRDIAPCSPRRSGSFAETPSRPAAAALSSYAAALGVILIFFAMFSVKLVIFDRGCNIDAGEFGLFRVEEATRYRYAKLVSEGKKIPDIDHRIQHPEGLNVKKHFTTLSQRVLGGSYRIFRFKMPFHKFVIYFMFLYSSLSVFALYKTSRLLGGGRIMSLAACAFYAGSFASGSRTIAGGLVEEDFALPLMFFALLFVLKALHSRKRLYPAAAGLLLAGAVSAWHVSQFFYLILTGILCFIYIWRPEKRDTIFNLLAPVIAILTVSGMIVPVLRGGYFLLSFSQLLGYAFILTHLAVLKCRFFRKNIFTAGALLLLFAGLLYLISRPILKEHAKN
;
A
#
# COMPACT_ATOMS: atom_id res chain seq x y z
N ASP A 1 36.01 -61.78 -17.96
CA ASP A 1 34.82 -62.64 -18.01
C ASP A 1 34.04 -62.43 -16.72
N LYS A 2 32.72 -62.26 -16.82
CA LYS A 2 31.75 -61.74 -15.81
C LYS A 2 31.43 -60.24 -15.85
N ASP A 3 30.76 -59.85 -16.92
CA ASP A 3 29.40 -59.29 -16.94
C ASP A 3 28.85 -58.71 -15.61
N ARG A 4 28.58 -57.40 -15.63
CA ARG A 4 27.35 -56.83 -15.08
C ARG A 4 26.88 -55.67 -15.93
N ASP A 5 25.97 -56.00 -16.84
CA ASP A 5 25.03 -55.12 -17.50
C ASP A 5 24.25 -54.27 -16.49
N ILE A 6 24.32 -52.94 -16.64
CA ILE A 6 23.37 -52.01 -16.04
C ILE A 6 22.64 -51.32 -17.18
N ALA A 7 21.40 -51.77 -17.40
CA ALA A 7 20.52 -51.32 -18.45
C ALA A 7 20.15 -49.82 -18.35
N PRO A 8 19.94 -49.14 -19.49
CA PRO A 8 19.40 -47.79 -19.51
C PRO A 8 17.88 -47.79 -19.25
N CYS A 9 17.46 -47.15 -18.15
CA CYS A 9 16.05 -46.87 -17.87
C CYS A 9 15.46 -45.95 -18.94
N SER A 10 14.62 -46.54 -19.80
CA SER A 10 13.80 -45.83 -20.79
C SER A 10 12.76 -44.89 -20.14
N PRO A 11 12.35 -43.79 -20.83
CA PRO A 11 11.35 -42.86 -20.32
C PRO A 11 9.93 -43.33 -20.66
N ARG A 12 9.16 -43.80 -19.67
CA ARG A 12 7.71 -43.99 -19.82
C ARG A 12 7.00 -42.62 -19.82
N ARG A 13 6.86 -42.03 -21.01
CA ARG A 13 5.80 -41.07 -21.35
C ARG A 13 4.56 -41.84 -21.79
N SER A 14 3.61 -42.07 -20.88
CA SER A 14 2.22 -42.36 -21.24
C SER A 14 1.39 -42.41 -19.96
N GLY A 15 0.57 -41.40 -19.70
CA GLY A 15 -0.30 -41.43 -18.53
C GLY A 15 -1.16 -40.20 -18.40
N SER A 16 -2.32 -40.26 -19.07
CA SER A 16 -3.57 -39.65 -18.63
C SER A 16 -3.61 -38.12 -18.53
N PHE A 17 -4.19 -37.50 -19.55
CA PHE A 17 -4.96 -36.27 -19.37
C PHE A 17 -6.11 -36.58 -18.39
N ALA A 18 -5.82 -36.51 -17.10
CA ALA A 18 -6.84 -36.60 -16.07
C ALA A 18 -7.82 -35.44 -16.29
N GLU A 19 -9.02 -35.77 -16.74
CA GLU A 19 -10.15 -34.85 -16.77
C GLU A 19 -10.24 -34.16 -15.41
N THR A 20 -9.95 -32.86 -15.38
CA THR A 20 -10.17 -32.05 -14.19
C THR A 20 -11.64 -32.18 -13.81
N PRO A 21 -11.99 -32.71 -12.63
CA PRO A 21 -13.37 -32.88 -12.23
C PRO A 21 -14.07 -31.53 -12.30
N SER A 22 -15.12 -31.45 -13.11
CA SER A 22 -15.96 -30.27 -13.26
C SER A 22 -16.35 -29.78 -11.87
N ARG A 23 -15.86 -28.61 -11.47
CA ARG A 23 -16.24 -28.03 -10.18
C ARG A 23 -17.77 -28.00 -10.11
N PRO A 24 -18.39 -28.51 -9.03
CA PRO A 24 -19.84 -28.58 -8.93
C PRO A 24 -20.43 -27.17 -9.09
N ALA A 25 -21.47 -27.04 -9.92
CA ALA A 25 -22.09 -25.75 -10.28
C ALA A 25 -22.41 -24.86 -9.06
N ALA A 26 -22.75 -25.47 -7.92
CA ALA A 26 -22.99 -24.79 -6.65
C ALA A 26 -21.77 -23.98 -6.12
N ALA A 27 -20.54 -24.46 -6.34
CA ALA A 27 -19.32 -23.75 -5.93
C ALA A 27 -19.05 -22.50 -6.79
N ALA A 28 -19.44 -22.54 -8.07
CA ALA A 28 -19.38 -21.39 -8.96
C ALA A 28 -20.43 -20.35 -8.57
N LEU A 29 -21.69 -20.78 -8.37
CA LEU A 29 -22.80 -19.90 -7.98
C LEU A 29 -22.50 -19.14 -6.68
N SER A 30 -22.01 -19.83 -5.65
CA SER A 30 -21.61 -19.19 -4.38
C SER A 30 -20.45 -18.20 -4.51
N SER A 31 -19.60 -18.36 -5.53
CA SER A 31 -18.51 -17.43 -5.81
C SER A 31 -19.01 -16.16 -6.52
N TYR A 32 -19.96 -16.31 -7.46
CA TYR A 32 -20.63 -15.18 -8.10
C TYR A 32 -21.47 -14.37 -7.11
N ALA A 33 -22.24 -15.06 -6.25
CA ALA A 33 -23.02 -14.41 -5.20
C ALA A 33 -22.14 -13.58 -4.25
N ALA A 34 -20.98 -14.11 -3.86
CA ALA A 34 -20.05 -13.35 -3.02
C ALA A 34 -19.41 -12.17 -3.76
N ALA A 35 -19.07 -12.32 -5.04
CA ALA A 35 -18.56 -11.20 -5.85
C ALA A 35 -19.61 -10.09 -5.97
N LEU A 36 -20.87 -10.44 -6.23
CA LEU A 36 -21.99 -9.52 -6.25
C LEU A 36 -22.15 -8.82 -4.88
N GLY A 37 -22.07 -9.57 -3.78
CA GLY A 37 -22.13 -9.00 -2.43
C GLY A 37 -21.04 -7.95 -2.17
N VAL A 38 -19.80 -8.21 -2.60
CA VAL A 38 -18.69 -7.22 -2.49
C VAL A 38 -18.99 -5.97 -3.32
N ILE A 39 -19.50 -6.15 -4.54
CA ILE A 39 -19.87 -5.03 -5.43
C ILE A 39 -21.00 -4.19 -4.81
N LEU A 40 -22.00 -4.85 -4.22
CA LEU A 40 -23.10 -4.16 -3.53
C LEU A 40 -22.60 -3.37 -2.31
N ILE A 41 -21.72 -3.95 -1.48
CA ILE A 41 -21.11 -3.23 -0.34
C ILE A 41 -20.28 -2.04 -0.82
N PHE A 42 -19.51 -2.20 -1.89
CA PHE A 42 -18.72 -1.13 -2.50
C PHE A 42 -19.61 0.05 -2.92
N PHE A 43 -20.67 -0.20 -3.69
CA PHE A 43 -21.59 0.84 -4.12
C PHE A 43 -22.40 1.43 -2.95
N ALA A 44 -22.79 0.62 -1.97
CA ALA A 44 -23.45 1.12 -0.76
C ALA A 44 -22.55 2.10 0.02
N MET A 45 -21.28 1.76 0.22
CA MET A 45 -20.31 2.64 0.90
C MET A 45 -20.15 3.96 0.14
N PHE A 46 -19.96 3.90 -1.17
CA PHE A 46 -19.86 5.07 -2.04
C PHE A 46 -21.11 5.96 -1.94
N SER A 47 -22.31 5.37 -2.10
CA SER A 47 -23.58 6.10 -2.07
C SER A 47 -23.86 6.72 -0.71
N VAL A 48 -23.56 6.02 0.39
CA VAL A 48 -23.73 6.56 1.75
C VAL A 48 -22.83 7.77 1.97
N LYS A 49 -21.54 7.69 1.59
CA LYS A 49 -20.63 8.85 1.66
C LYS A 49 -21.19 10.03 0.88
N LEU A 50 -21.65 9.79 -0.35
CA LEU A 50 -22.20 10.82 -1.23
C LEU A 50 -23.44 11.50 -0.64
N VAL A 51 -24.42 10.72 -0.19
CA VAL A 51 -25.68 11.24 0.36
C VAL A 51 -25.43 12.04 1.64
N ILE A 52 -24.56 11.57 2.54
CA ILE A 52 -24.26 12.30 3.78
C ILE A 52 -23.53 13.61 3.46
N PHE A 53 -22.53 13.57 2.57
CA PHE A 53 -21.78 14.76 2.18
C PHE A 53 -22.69 15.81 1.51
N ASP A 54 -23.53 15.38 0.57
CA ASP A 54 -24.42 16.29 -0.16
C ASP A 54 -25.46 16.95 0.75
N ARG A 55 -26.03 16.20 1.70
CA ARG A 55 -26.91 16.77 2.72
C ARG A 55 -26.23 17.81 3.61
N GLY A 56 -24.91 17.68 3.85
CA GLY A 56 -24.16 18.58 4.71
C GLY A 56 -23.60 19.81 4.00
N CYS A 57 -23.29 19.73 2.72
CA CYS A 57 -22.56 20.78 2.00
C CYS A 57 -23.24 21.30 0.73
N ASN A 58 -24.24 20.60 0.18
CA ASN A 58 -24.86 20.87 -1.11
C ASN A 58 -23.83 20.98 -2.26
N ILE A 59 -23.55 19.85 -2.92
CA ILE A 59 -22.51 19.77 -3.96
C ILE A 59 -22.82 20.68 -5.17
N ASP A 60 -24.08 21.06 -5.34
CA ASP A 60 -24.55 21.91 -6.43
C ASP A 60 -24.39 23.41 -6.15
N ALA A 61 -24.13 23.82 -4.91
CA ALA A 61 -23.94 25.22 -4.53
C ALA A 61 -22.65 25.86 -5.09
N GLY A 62 -21.74 25.05 -5.65
CA GLY A 62 -20.47 25.49 -6.25
C GLY A 62 -19.25 25.06 -5.44
N GLU A 63 -18.07 25.58 -5.81
CA GLU A 63 -16.80 25.20 -5.16
C GLU A 63 -16.51 26.00 -3.87
N PHE A 64 -17.15 27.16 -3.68
CA PHE A 64 -16.90 28.04 -2.55
C PHE A 64 -17.41 27.44 -1.23
N GLY A 65 -16.55 27.35 -0.22
CA GLY A 65 -16.89 26.79 1.10
C GLY A 65 -17.00 25.26 1.17
N LEU A 66 -16.84 24.57 0.04
CA LEU A 66 -16.96 23.11 -0.06
C LEU A 66 -15.74 22.38 0.53
N PHE A 67 -14.55 22.89 0.26
CA PHE A 67 -13.29 22.40 0.83
C PHE A 67 -12.81 23.40 1.88
N ARG A 68 -12.43 22.90 3.05
CA ARG A 68 -12.03 23.72 4.21
C ARG A 68 -10.53 23.55 4.47
N VAL A 69 -9.92 24.52 5.15
CA VAL A 69 -8.54 24.45 5.70
C VAL A 69 -7.52 23.73 4.76
N GLU A 70 -7.10 22.51 5.10
CA GLU A 70 -6.09 21.76 4.35
C GLU A 70 -6.65 21.26 3.01
N GLU A 71 -7.91 20.83 2.98
CA GLU A 71 -8.59 20.33 1.80
C GLU A 71 -8.72 21.41 0.73
N ALA A 72 -8.92 22.67 1.12
CA ALA A 72 -8.96 23.80 0.18
C ALA A 72 -7.62 23.98 -0.55
N THR A 73 -6.51 23.85 0.19
CA THR A 73 -5.16 23.91 -0.38
C THR A 73 -4.90 22.76 -1.35
N ARG A 74 -5.29 21.54 -0.94
CA ARG A 74 -5.21 20.33 -1.78
C ARG A 74 -6.06 20.46 -3.05
N TYR A 75 -7.28 20.97 -2.93
CA TYR A 75 -8.18 21.19 -4.06
C TYR A 75 -7.58 22.19 -5.04
N ARG A 76 -7.02 23.30 -4.56
CA ARG A 76 -6.35 24.29 -5.40
C ARG A 76 -5.20 23.67 -6.20
N TYR A 77 -4.35 22.86 -5.56
CA TYR A 77 -3.28 22.16 -6.28
C TYR A 77 -3.79 21.17 -7.32
N ALA A 78 -4.85 20.40 -7.00
CA ALA A 78 -5.48 19.51 -7.96
C ALA A 78 -6.06 20.29 -9.16
N LYS A 79 -6.64 21.47 -8.90
CA LYS A 79 -7.19 22.38 -9.91
C LYS A 79 -6.10 22.97 -10.81
N LEU A 80 -4.97 23.39 -10.24
CA LEU A 80 -3.81 23.81 -11.05
C LEU A 80 -3.38 22.69 -12.01
N VAL A 81 -3.28 21.45 -11.54
CA VAL A 81 -2.91 20.30 -12.38
C VAL A 81 -3.97 20.05 -13.46
N SER A 82 -5.26 20.16 -13.15
CA SER A 82 -6.34 19.96 -14.12
C SER A 82 -6.34 21.01 -15.23
N GLU A 83 -5.96 22.24 -14.90
CA GLU A 83 -5.73 23.36 -15.83
C GLU A 83 -4.38 23.26 -16.59
N GLY A 84 -3.57 22.24 -16.28
CA GLY A 84 -2.24 22.04 -16.86
C GLY A 84 -1.15 22.98 -16.34
N LYS A 85 -1.42 23.70 -15.27
CA LYS A 85 -0.46 24.51 -14.53
C LYS A 85 0.39 23.62 -13.61
N LYS A 86 1.58 24.10 -13.28
CA LYS A 86 2.46 23.42 -12.30
C LYS A 86 2.03 23.79 -10.89
N ILE A 87 2.12 22.83 -9.97
CA ILE A 87 2.07 23.12 -8.54
C ILE A 87 3.33 23.94 -8.19
N PRO A 88 3.21 25.11 -7.55
CA PRO A 88 4.36 25.94 -7.21
C PRO A 88 5.30 25.22 -6.24
N ASP A 89 6.60 25.45 -6.38
CA ASP A 89 7.61 24.87 -5.48
C ASP A 89 7.59 25.55 -4.12
N ILE A 90 7.45 26.87 -4.12
CA ILE A 90 7.28 27.74 -2.96
C ILE A 90 5.96 28.48 -3.14
N ASP A 91 5.06 28.38 -2.15
CA ASP A 91 3.76 29.02 -2.20
C ASP A 91 3.61 30.14 -1.17
N HIS A 92 3.76 31.38 -1.66
CA HIS A 92 3.58 32.59 -0.86
C HIS A 92 2.12 32.90 -0.54
N ARG A 93 1.15 32.19 -1.14
CA ARG A 93 -0.27 32.38 -0.83
C ARG A 93 -0.70 31.67 0.44
N ILE A 94 0.00 30.60 0.84
CA ILE A 94 -0.26 29.92 2.12
C ILE A 94 0.49 30.60 3.25
N GLN A 95 1.74 30.98 3.02
CA GLN A 95 2.58 31.64 4.02
C GLN A 95 3.26 32.86 3.41
N HIS A 96 2.96 34.05 3.95
CA HIS A 96 3.57 35.31 3.55
C HIS A 96 4.38 35.90 4.72
N PRO A 97 5.57 36.48 4.47
CA PRO A 97 6.26 36.64 3.18
C PRO A 97 7.10 35.43 2.74
N GLU A 98 7.48 34.52 3.64
CA GLU A 98 8.56 33.54 3.41
C GLU A 98 8.21 32.50 2.34
N GLY A 99 6.92 32.17 2.19
CA GLY A 99 6.46 31.11 1.32
C GLY A 99 6.62 29.71 1.93
N LEU A 100 5.72 28.82 1.53
CA LEU A 100 5.75 27.42 1.99
C LEU A 100 6.38 26.52 0.94
N ASN A 101 7.42 25.76 1.30
CA ASN A 101 8.04 24.80 0.38
C ASN A 101 7.14 23.56 0.17
N VAL A 102 6.32 23.60 -0.87
CA VAL A 102 5.32 22.58 -1.18
C VAL A 102 5.99 21.24 -1.50
N LYS A 103 7.09 21.26 -2.26
CA LYS A 103 7.81 20.04 -2.65
C LYS A 103 8.35 19.25 -1.46
N LYS A 104 8.78 19.95 -0.41
CA LYS A 104 9.36 19.34 0.80
C LYS A 104 8.29 18.89 1.79
N HIS A 105 7.23 19.68 1.96
CA HIS A 105 6.28 19.51 3.07
C HIS A 105 4.93 18.89 2.68
N PHE A 106 4.55 18.92 1.39
CA PHE A 106 3.25 18.42 0.95
C PHE A 106 3.39 17.17 0.10
N THR A 107 2.63 16.14 0.48
CA THR A 107 2.33 15.03 -0.41
C THR A 107 1.42 15.55 -1.51
N THR A 108 1.88 15.49 -2.76
CA THR A 108 1.14 16.04 -3.93
C THR A 108 0.63 14.95 -4.88
N LEU A 109 0.75 13.68 -4.48
CA LEU A 109 0.43 12.55 -5.35
C LEU A 109 -1.07 12.51 -5.69
N SER A 110 -1.95 12.64 -4.69
CA SER A 110 -3.40 12.60 -4.90
C SER A 110 -3.87 13.75 -5.81
N GLN A 111 -3.33 14.96 -5.64
CA GLN A 111 -3.66 16.12 -6.49
C GLN A 111 -3.22 15.92 -7.93
N ARG A 112 -2.03 15.33 -8.14
CA ARG A 112 -1.52 15.02 -9.48
C ARG A 112 -2.40 13.97 -10.16
N VAL A 113 -2.85 12.95 -9.43
CA VAL A 113 -3.74 11.91 -9.96
C VAL A 113 -5.13 12.48 -10.27
N LEU A 114 -5.72 13.25 -9.37
CA LEU A 114 -7.03 13.89 -9.55
C LEU A 114 -7.01 14.89 -10.71
N GLY A 115 -6.13 15.87 -10.69
CA GLY A 115 -6.06 16.87 -11.75
C GLY A 115 -5.66 16.26 -13.10
N GLY A 116 -4.69 15.33 -13.08
CA GLY A 116 -4.23 14.63 -14.27
C GLY A 116 -5.33 13.78 -14.92
N SER A 117 -6.04 12.97 -14.14
CA SER A 117 -7.16 12.17 -14.64
C SER A 117 -8.28 13.05 -15.20
N TYR A 118 -8.64 14.14 -14.51
CA TYR A 118 -9.66 15.05 -15.00
C TYR A 118 -9.32 15.62 -16.39
N ARG A 119 -8.06 16.07 -16.54
CA ARG A 119 -7.55 16.64 -17.78
C ARG A 119 -7.45 15.61 -18.92
N ILE A 120 -6.98 14.40 -18.61
CA ILE A 120 -6.79 13.32 -19.60
C ILE A 120 -8.14 12.85 -20.16
N PHE A 121 -9.12 12.61 -19.28
CA PHE A 121 -10.43 12.10 -19.70
C PHE A 121 -11.41 13.19 -20.14
N ARG A 122 -11.04 14.48 -19.98
CA ARG A 122 -11.84 15.65 -20.40
C ARG A 122 -13.29 15.59 -19.91
N PHE A 123 -13.48 15.31 -18.62
CA PHE A 123 -14.82 15.24 -18.05
C PHE A 123 -15.56 16.57 -18.23
N LYS A 124 -16.86 16.48 -18.53
CA LYS A 124 -17.74 17.66 -18.72
C LYS A 124 -18.32 18.19 -17.40
N MET A 125 -18.27 17.41 -16.33
CA MET A 125 -18.78 17.84 -15.02
C MET A 125 -17.82 18.85 -14.37
N PRO A 126 -18.33 19.79 -13.54
CA PRO A 126 -17.47 20.69 -12.77
C PRO A 126 -16.38 19.96 -11.96
N PHE A 127 -15.19 20.55 -11.88
CA PHE A 127 -14.01 19.91 -11.28
C PHE A 127 -14.21 19.53 -9.80
N HIS A 128 -14.89 20.36 -9.00
CA HIS A 128 -15.17 20.06 -7.59
C HIS A 128 -16.03 18.81 -7.41
N LYS A 129 -17.04 18.62 -8.28
CA LYS A 129 -17.87 17.41 -8.29
C LYS A 129 -17.02 16.20 -8.61
N PHE A 130 -16.21 16.29 -9.67
CA PHE A 130 -15.31 15.21 -10.06
C PHE A 130 -14.41 14.78 -8.90
N VAL A 131 -13.80 15.72 -8.18
CA VAL A 131 -12.93 15.41 -7.03
C VAL A 131 -13.67 14.61 -5.97
N ILE A 132 -14.88 15.04 -5.58
CA ILE A 132 -15.70 14.33 -4.57
C ILE A 132 -16.06 12.93 -5.05
N TYR A 133 -16.62 12.82 -6.27
CA TYR A 133 -17.01 11.54 -6.85
C TYR A 133 -15.83 10.58 -6.94
N PHE A 134 -14.68 11.07 -7.41
CA PHE A 134 -13.46 10.28 -7.51
C PHE A 134 -13.01 9.81 -6.14
N MET A 135 -12.89 10.69 -5.15
CA MET A 135 -12.38 10.33 -3.82
C MET A 135 -13.31 9.33 -3.11
N PHE A 136 -14.63 9.48 -3.26
CA PHE A 136 -15.58 8.56 -2.64
C PHE A 136 -15.53 7.19 -3.30
N LEU A 137 -15.50 7.16 -4.64
CA LEU A 137 -15.40 5.91 -5.39
C LEU A 137 -14.06 5.20 -5.11
N TYR A 138 -12.96 5.97 -5.14
CA TYR A 138 -11.60 5.47 -4.97
C TYR A 138 -11.38 4.94 -3.56
N SER A 139 -11.78 5.67 -2.52
CA SER A 139 -11.63 5.23 -1.12
C SER A 139 -12.42 3.94 -0.83
N SER A 140 -13.56 3.73 -1.49
CA SER A 140 -14.34 2.50 -1.39
C SER A 140 -13.65 1.28 -2.01
N LEU A 141 -12.62 1.44 -2.86
CA LEU A 141 -11.89 0.29 -3.44
C LEU A 141 -11.23 -0.61 -2.40
N SER A 142 -10.97 -0.09 -1.19
CA SER A 142 -10.47 -0.84 -0.03
C SER A 142 -11.30 -2.09 0.27
N VAL A 143 -12.62 -2.06 -0.01
CA VAL A 143 -13.55 -3.19 0.20
C VAL A 143 -13.12 -4.44 -0.57
N PHE A 144 -12.68 -4.29 -1.83
CA PHE A 144 -12.24 -5.43 -2.65
C PHE A 144 -10.99 -6.09 -2.07
N ALA A 145 -10.02 -5.28 -1.66
CA ALA A 145 -8.80 -5.76 -1.06
C ALA A 145 -9.06 -6.42 0.30
N LEU A 146 -9.92 -5.82 1.13
CA LEU A 146 -10.33 -6.38 2.42
C LEU A 146 -11.00 -7.75 2.27
N TYR A 147 -11.95 -7.89 1.35
CA TYR A 147 -12.60 -9.17 1.07
C TYR A 147 -11.57 -10.25 0.73
N LYS A 148 -10.68 -9.96 -0.22
CA LYS A 148 -9.68 -10.93 -0.66
C LYS A 148 -8.66 -11.25 0.43
N THR A 149 -8.24 -10.26 1.21
CA THR A 149 -7.36 -10.44 2.36
C THR A 149 -8.01 -11.34 3.42
N SER A 150 -9.27 -11.09 3.78
CA SER A 150 -10.02 -11.92 4.71
C SER A 150 -10.14 -13.38 4.22
N ARG A 151 -10.40 -13.58 2.92
CA ARG A 151 -10.44 -14.91 2.31
C ARG A 151 -9.09 -15.64 2.36
N LEU A 152 -7.97 -14.92 2.20
CA LEU A 152 -6.63 -15.49 2.29
C LEU A 152 -6.23 -15.85 3.73
N LEU A 153 -6.77 -15.16 4.72
CA LEU A 153 -6.56 -15.45 6.14
C LEU A 153 -7.46 -16.57 6.66
N GLY A 154 -8.18 -17.28 5.78
CA GLY A 154 -9.02 -18.42 6.13
C GLY A 154 -10.48 -18.09 6.42
N GLY A 155 -10.89 -16.81 6.35
CA GLY A 155 -12.29 -16.43 6.57
C GLY A 155 -13.21 -17.01 5.50
N GLY A 156 -14.38 -17.55 5.89
CA GLY A 156 -15.44 -18.00 4.98
C GLY A 156 -16.01 -16.88 4.11
N ARG A 157 -16.74 -17.18 3.02
CA ARG A 157 -17.33 -16.15 2.14
C ARG A 157 -18.19 -15.15 2.91
N ILE A 158 -19.06 -15.66 3.78
CA ILE A 158 -19.96 -14.86 4.63
C ILE A 158 -19.16 -14.02 5.62
N MET A 159 -18.17 -14.61 6.31
CA MET A 159 -17.31 -13.86 7.24
C MET A 159 -16.54 -12.74 6.55
N SER A 160 -16.03 -12.98 5.33
CA SER A 160 -15.35 -11.94 4.56
C SER A 160 -16.30 -10.84 4.08
N LEU A 161 -17.55 -11.15 3.74
CA LEU A 161 -18.58 -10.15 3.47
C LEU A 161 -18.95 -9.36 4.73
N ALA A 162 -19.09 -10.03 5.87
CA ALA A 162 -19.37 -9.40 7.15
C ALA A 162 -18.24 -8.42 7.55
N ALA A 163 -16.98 -8.81 7.36
CA ALA A 163 -15.83 -7.91 7.58
C ALA A 163 -15.89 -6.68 6.66
N CYS A 164 -16.29 -6.85 5.39
CA CYS A 164 -16.46 -5.75 4.46
C CYS A 164 -17.60 -4.81 4.86
N ALA A 165 -18.75 -5.37 5.27
CA ALA A 165 -19.90 -4.61 5.74
C ALA A 165 -19.57 -3.84 7.03
N PHE A 166 -18.86 -4.49 7.97
CA PHE A 166 -18.39 -3.84 9.19
C PHE A 166 -17.45 -2.67 8.88
N TYR A 167 -16.45 -2.87 8.00
CA TYR A 167 -15.58 -1.79 7.57
C TYR A 167 -16.36 -0.65 6.92
N ALA A 168 -17.20 -0.94 5.92
CA ALA A 168 -17.98 0.05 5.17
C ALA A 168 -18.99 0.82 6.04
N GLY A 169 -19.56 0.18 7.06
CA GLY A 169 -20.47 0.81 8.01
C GLY A 169 -19.77 1.50 9.18
N SER A 170 -18.45 1.31 9.35
CA SER A 170 -17.74 1.92 10.47
C SER A 170 -17.57 3.43 10.26
N PHE A 171 -17.89 4.21 11.30
CA PHE A 171 -17.71 5.66 11.27
C PHE A 171 -16.26 6.06 10.94
N ALA A 172 -15.28 5.32 11.48
CA ALA A 172 -13.86 5.56 11.23
C ALA A 172 -13.46 5.45 9.75
N SER A 173 -14.16 4.66 8.94
CA SER A 173 -13.84 4.47 7.51
C SER A 173 -14.30 5.61 6.59
N GLY A 174 -15.19 6.46 7.08
CA GLY A 174 -15.88 7.44 6.24
C GLY A 174 -15.98 8.85 6.83
N SER A 175 -15.84 9.02 8.14
CA SER A 175 -16.06 10.32 8.81
C SER A 175 -15.17 11.43 8.23
N ARG A 176 -13.90 11.12 7.96
CA ARG A 176 -12.94 12.08 7.41
C ARG A 176 -13.18 12.36 5.93
N THR A 177 -13.49 11.33 5.14
CA THR A 177 -13.88 11.50 3.74
C THR A 177 -15.11 12.40 3.61
N ILE A 178 -16.11 12.16 4.48
CA ILE A 178 -17.37 12.90 4.49
C ILE A 178 -17.18 14.33 5.03
N ALA A 179 -16.25 14.56 5.97
CA ALA A 179 -16.03 15.90 6.50
C ALA A 179 -15.26 16.82 5.53
N GLY A 180 -14.32 16.27 4.76
CA GLY A 180 -13.38 17.07 3.95
C GLY A 180 -13.46 16.87 2.43
N GLY A 181 -14.03 15.76 1.96
CA GLY A 181 -14.11 15.41 0.53
C GLY A 181 -12.77 15.06 -0.14
N LEU A 182 -11.64 15.60 0.35
CA LEU A 182 -10.31 15.45 -0.23
C LEU A 182 -9.22 15.28 0.85
N VAL A 183 -9.16 14.09 1.45
CA VAL A 183 -8.17 13.76 2.48
C VAL A 183 -7.14 12.76 1.94
N GLU A 184 -5.85 12.99 2.23
CA GLU A 184 -4.77 12.12 1.75
C GLU A 184 -4.88 10.68 2.27
N GLU A 185 -5.39 10.50 3.49
CA GLU A 185 -5.56 9.19 4.10
C GLU A 185 -6.49 8.31 3.26
N ASP A 186 -7.59 8.87 2.76
CA ASP A 186 -8.54 8.15 1.90
C ASP A 186 -7.97 7.78 0.53
N PHE A 187 -6.95 8.52 0.07
CA PHE A 187 -6.20 8.16 -1.13
C PHE A 187 -5.14 7.08 -0.85
N ALA A 188 -4.54 7.06 0.34
CA ALA A 188 -3.53 6.08 0.71
C ALA A 188 -4.12 4.73 1.14
N LEU A 189 -5.28 4.71 1.80
CA LEU A 189 -5.88 3.51 2.37
C LEU A 189 -6.12 2.39 1.34
N PRO A 190 -6.72 2.63 0.16
CA PRO A 190 -6.85 1.58 -0.85
C PRO A 190 -5.50 0.98 -1.25
N LEU A 191 -4.48 1.82 -1.43
CA LEU A 191 -3.12 1.37 -1.77
C LEU A 191 -2.54 0.48 -0.67
N MET A 192 -2.72 0.85 0.60
CA MET A 192 -2.28 0.06 1.75
C MET A 192 -2.99 -1.30 1.85
N PHE A 193 -4.32 -1.32 1.64
CA PHE A 193 -5.11 -2.55 1.66
C PHE A 193 -4.71 -3.50 0.53
N PHE A 194 -4.52 -2.97 -0.67
CA PHE A 194 -4.03 -3.78 -1.80
C PHE A 194 -2.58 -4.24 -1.59
N ALA A 195 -1.71 -3.41 -0.99
CA ALA A 195 -0.35 -3.82 -0.66
C ALA A 195 -0.37 -5.01 0.32
N LEU A 196 -1.19 -4.96 1.37
CA LEU A 196 -1.37 -6.08 2.30
C LEU A 196 -1.85 -7.34 1.59
N LEU A 197 -2.83 -7.20 0.70
CA LEU A 197 -3.32 -8.32 -0.12
C LEU A 197 -2.19 -8.95 -0.93
N PHE A 198 -1.34 -8.15 -1.58
CA PHE A 198 -0.23 -8.67 -2.37
C PHE A 198 0.89 -9.27 -1.52
N VAL A 199 1.15 -8.74 -0.33
CA VAL A 199 2.05 -9.39 0.65
C VAL A 199 1.52 -10.76 1.04
N LEU A 200 0.24 -10.88 1.40
CA LEU A 200 -0.35 -12.17 1.75
C LEU A 200 -0.34 -13.15 0.57
N LYS A 201 -0.61 -12.67 -0.65
CA LYS A 201 -0.46 -13.50 -1.86
C LYS A 201 0.97 -13.95 -2.09
N ALA A 202 1.97 -13.10 -1.86
CA ALA A 202 3.38 -13.45 -1.98
C ALA A 202 3.81 -14.52 -0.96
N LEU A 203 3.23 -14.53 0.25
CA LEU A 203 3.47 -15.59 1.23
C LEU A 203 2.93 -16.96 0.78
N HIS A 204 1.86 -16.99 -0.02
CA HIS A 204 1.23 -18.22 -0.51
C HIS A 204 1.71 -18.65 -1.90
N SER A 205 2.44 -17.81 -2.62
CA SER A 205 2.82 -18.03 -4.02
C SER A 205 4.21 -17.49 -4.31
N ARG A 206 5.02 -18.26 -5.04
CA ARG A 206 6.39 -17.89 -5.41
C ARG A 206 6.50 -16.87 -6.55
N LYS A 207 5.39 -16.25 -6.96
CA LYS A 207 5.36 -15.26 -8.05
C LYS A 207 6.02 -13.94 -7.61
N ARG A 208 7.13 -13.58 -8.27
CA ARG A 208 7.89 -12.34 -8.00
C ARG A 208 7.09 -11.05 -8.28
N LEU A 209 6.02 -11.13 -9.06
CA LEU A 209 5.14 -10.00 -9.32
C LEU A 209 4.44 -9.48 -8.06
N TYR A 210 4.11 -10.35 -7.10
CA TYR A 210 3.35 -9.94 -5.91
C TYR A 210 4.16 -9.03 -4.96
N PRO A 211 5.42 -9.37 -4.60
CA PRO A 211 6.28 -8.44 -3.87
C PRO A 211 6.48 -7.10 -4.58
N ALA A 212 6.69 -7.10 -5.89
CA ALA A 212 6.86 -5.87 -6.67
C ALA A 212 5.59 -5.01 -6.65
N ALA A 213 4.42 -5.61 -6.85
CA ALA A 213 3.13 -4.92 -6.76
C ALA A 213 2.90 -4.33 -5.35
N ALA A 214 3.20 -5.10 -4.29
CA ALA A 214 3.12 -4.61 -2.91
C ALA A 214 4.05 -3.41 -2.67
N GLY A 215 5.29 -3.47 -3.17
CA GLY A 215 6.26 -2.38 -3.05
C GLY A 215 5.81 -1.11 -3.78
N LEU A 216 5.29 -1.24 -5.00
CA LEU A 216 4.77 -0.09 -5.77
C LEU A 216 3.55 0.55 -5.10
N LEU A 217 2.63 -0.26 -4.58
CA LEU A 217 1.46 0.24 -3.86
C LEU A 217 1.85 0.93 -2.56
N LEU A 218 2.78 0.36 -1.79
CA LEU A 218 3.32 1.00 -0.59
C LEU A 218 4.05 2.30 -0.92
N ALA A 219 4.85 2.32 -2.00
CA ALA A 219 5.51 3.54 -2.48
C ALA A 219 4.48 4.63 -2.81
N GLY A 220 3.39 4.28 -3.47
CA GLY A 220 2.26 5.18 -3.70
C GLY A 220 1.64 5.66 -2.39
N ALA A 221 1.38 4.75 -1.44
CA ALA A 221 0.78 5.09 -0.16
C ALA A 221 1.65 6.06 0.67
N VAL A 222 2.95 5.79 0.81
CA VAL A 222 3.86 6.70 1.56
C VAL A 222 4.08 8.03 0.85
N SER A 223 3.95 8.06 -0.48
CA SER A 223 4.02 9.30 -1.28
C SER A 223 2.74 10.13 -1.21
N ALA A 224 1.60 9.50 -0.91
CA ALA A 224 0.31 10.17 -0.72
C ALA A 224 0.12 10.61 0.73
N TRP A 225 0.52 9.79 1.71
CA TRP A 225 0.26 10.05 3.12
C TRP A 225 1.40 9.54 4.01
N HIS A 226 1.99 10.45 4.79
CA HIS A 226 3.15 10.16 5.64
C HIS A 226 2.88 9.09 6.70
N VAL A 227 1.66 9.01 7.25
CA VAL A 227 1.30 8.00 8.27
C VAL A 227 1.36 6.57 7.71
N SER A 228 1.32 6.39 6.38
CA SER A 228 1.54 5.09 5.74
C SER A 228 2.91 4.47 6.09
N GLN A 229 3.89 5.28 6.50
CA GLN A 229 5.18 4.79 7.00
C GLN A 229 5.03 3.96 8.29
N PHE A 230 4.06 4.30 9.14
CA PHE A 230 3.75 3.53 10.35
C PHE A 230 3.18 2.16 10.01
N PHE A 231 2.28 2.09 9.03
CA PHE A 231 1.79 0.81 8.51
C PHE A 231 2.94 -0.05 7.95
N TYR A 232 3.82 0.55 7.14
CA TYR A 232 4.99 -0.15 6.62
C TYR A 232 5.93 -0.63 7.74
N LEU A 233 6.12 0.16 8.80
CA LEU A 233 6.91 -0.22 9.97
C LEU A 233 6.34 -1.47 10.65
N ILE A 234 5.03 -1.48 10.96
CA ILE A 234 4.37 -2.62 11.59
C ILE A 234 4.48 -3.86 10.70
N LEU A 235 4.18 -3.71 9.41
CA LEU A 235 4.22 -4.82 8.45
C LEU A 235 5.63 -5.44 8.38
N THR A 236 6.65 -4.59 8.27
CA THR A 236 8.06 -5.00 8.26
C THR A 236 8.44 -5.66 9.59
N GLY A 237 8.03 -5.10 10.72
CA GLY A 237 8.27 -5.66 12.05
C GLY A 237 7.69 -7.07 12.20
N ILE A 238 6.43 -7.29 11.77
CA ILE A 238 5.79 -8.61 11.77
C ILE A 238 6.56 -9.60 10.89
N LEU A 239 6.97 -9.20 9.70
CA LEU A 239 7.72 -10.08 8.78
C LEU A 239 9.13 -10.38 9.31
N CYS A 240 9.81 -9.42 9.93
CA CYS A 240 11.07 -9.64 10.63
C CYS A 240 10.91 -10.61 11.81
N PHE A 241 9.82 -10.50 12.58
CA PHE A 241 9.50 -11.44 13.63
C PHE A 241 9.31 -12.87 13.09
N ILE A 242 8.52 -13.03 12.03
CA ILE A 242 8.33 -14.33 11.36
C ILE A 242 9.67 -14.86 10.82
N TYR A 243 10.50 -14.00 10.23
CA TYR A 243 11.84 -14.37 9.72
C TYR A 243 12.76 -14.92 10.82
N ILE A 244 12.75 -14.29 11.99
CA ILE A 244 13.55 -14.71 13.15
C ILE A 244 13.01 -16.03 13.71
N TRP A 245 11.69 -16.10 13.94
CA TRP A 245 11.02 -17.21 14.63
C TRP A 245 10.90 -18.48 13.78
N ARG A 246 10.86 -18.35 12.45
CA ARG A 246 10.68 -19.45 11.50
C ARG A 246 11.85 -19.54 10.52
N PRO A 247 12.97 -20.15 10.92
CA PRO A 247 14.16 -20.29 10.07
C PRO A 247 13.88 -20.90 8.69
N GLU A 248 12.91 -21.81 8.60
CA GLU A 248 12.49 -22.48 7.36
C GLU A 248 11.78 -21.55 6.38
N LYS A 249 11.30 -20.39 6.83
CA LYS A 249 10.64 -19.37 5.99
C LYS A 249 11.55 -18.23 5.58
N ARG A 250 12.79 -18.16 6.06
CA ARG A 250 13.71 -17.02 5.87
C ARG A 250 13.85 -16.60 4.41
N ASP A 251 14.11 -17.55 3.51
CA ASP A 251 14.28 -17.26 2.08
C ASP A 251 12.98 -16.77 1.44
N THR A 252 11.82 -17.26 1.91
CA THR A 252 10.51 -16.79 1.42
C THR A 252 10.25 -15.35 1.85
N ILE A 253 10.49 -15.03 3.13
CA ILE A 253 10.33 -13.67 3.65
C ILE A 253 11.31 -12.71 3.00
N PHE A 254 12.56 -13.11 2.78
CA PHE A 254 13.56 -12.29 2.09
C PHE A 254 13.14 -11.97 0.65
N ASN A 255 12.73 -12.98 -0.12
CA ASN A 255 12.26 -12.80 -1.50
C ASN A 255 10.98 -11.94 -1.59
N LEU A 256 10.23 -11.82 -0.49
CA LEU A 256 9.07 -10.93 -0.40
C LEU A 256 9.48 -9.51 -0.03
N LEU A 257 10.31 -9.34 1.01
CA LEU A 257 10.56 -8.05 1.61
C LEU A 257 11.66 -7.27 0.88
N ALA A 258 12.67 -7.95 0.32
CA ALA A 258 13.77 -7.28 -0.39
C ALA A 258 13.30 -6.44 -1.60
N PRO A 259 12.40 -6.92 -2.49
CA PRO A 259 11.85 -6.09 -3.56
C PRO A 259 11.04 -4.89 -3.04
N VAL A 260 10.28 -5.08 -1.96
CA VAL A 260 9.50 -4.00 -1.33
C VAL A 260 10.42 -2.90 -0.80
N ILE A 261 11.46 -3.28 -0.06
CA ILE A 261 12.47 -2.35 0.47
C ILE A 261 13.17 -1.62 -0.67
N ALA A 262 13.58 -2.34 -1.73
CA ALA A 262 14.27 -1.75 -2.87
C ALA A 262 13.41 -0.70 -3.60
N ILE A 263 12.13 -1.00 -3.85
CA ILE A 263 11.20 -0.06 -4.48
C ILE A 263 10.97 1.16 -3.58
N LEU A 264 10.83 0.97 -2.28
CA LEU A 264 10.68 2.07 -1.33
C LEU A 264 11.94 2.93 -1.23
N THR A 265 13.14 2.34 -1.28
CA THR A 265 14.41 3.09 -1.37
C THR A 265 14.46 3.95 -2.62
N VAL A 266 14.18 3.36 -3.79
CA VAL A 266 14.15 4.09 -5.06
C VAL A 266 13.10 5.21 -5.01
N SER A 267 11.94 4.96 -4.42
CA SER A 267 10.89 5.97 -4.25
C SER A 267 11.33 7.09 -3.31
N GLY A 268 12.01 6.78 -2.21
CA GLY A 268 12.59 7.77 -1.29
C GLY A 268 13.68 8.63 -1.95
N MET A 269 14.37 8.10 -2.95
CA MET A 269 15.31 8.85 -3.76
C MET A 269 14.59 9.75 -4.76
N ILE A 270 13.60 9.25 -5.49
CA ILE A 270 12.99 9.96 -6.62
C ILE A 270 11.92 10.98 -6.18
N VAL A 271 11.10 10.64 -5.19
CA VAL A 271 9.94 11.43 -4.80
C VAL A 271 10.36 12.58 -3.88
N PRO A 272 10.17 13.87 -4.27
CA PRO A 272 10.69 15.00 -3.52
C PRO A 272 10.23 15.08 -2.06
N VAL A 273 8.95 14.80 -1.79
CA VAL A 273 8.41 14.87 -0.42
C VAL A 273 9.01 13.80 0.49
N LEU A 274 9.31 12.61 -0.04
CA LEU A 274 9.97 11.55 0.73
C LEU A 274 11.43 11.90 1.01
N ARG A 275 12.12 12.49 0.03
CA ARG A 275 13.50 12.96 0.20
C ARG A 275 13.57 14.11 1.22
N GLY A 276 12.65 15.07 1.09
CA GLY A 276 12.53 16.24 1.95
C GLY A 276 12.18 15.91 3.40
N GLY A 277 11.39 14.84 3.61
CA GLY A 277 11.08 14.30 4.94
C GLY A 277 12.05 13.21 5.41
N TYR A 278 13.22 13.06 4.79
CA TYR A 278 14.26 12.10 5.16
C TYR A 278 13.75 10.65 5.31
N PHE A 279 12.82 10.22 4.44
CA PHE A 279 12.22 8.90 4.51
C PHE A 279 13.25 7.76 4.50
N LEU A 280 14.37 7.93 3.79
CA LEU A 280 15.45 6.93 3.73
C LEU A 280 16.13 6.70 5.09
N LEU A 281 16.01 7.65 6.02
CA LEU A 281 16.52 7.59 7.39
C LEU A 281 15.41 7.33 8.43
N SER A 282 14.18 7.11 7.98
CA SER A 282 13.06 6.80 8.89
C SER A 282 13.23 5.42 9.53
N PHE A 283 12.68 5.23 10.73
CA PHE A 283 12.73 3.95 11.45
C PHE A 283 12.26 2.76 10.61
N SER A 284 11.22 2.95 9.80
CA SER A 284 10.67 1.90 8.94
C SER A 284 11.66 1.46 7.86
N GLN A 285 12.37 2.42 7.25
CA GLN A 285 13.35 2.12 6.22
C GLN A 285 14.67 1.57 6.79
N LEU A 286 15.14 2.11 7.93
CA LEU A 286 16.32 1.58 8.62
C LEU A 286 16.12 0.14 9.08
N LEU A 287 14.91 -0.22 9.55
CA LEU A 287 14.57 -1.60 9.87
C LEU A 287 14.63 -2.51 8.62
N GLY A 288 14.18 -2.01 7.47
CA GLY A 288 14.32 -2.72 6.19
C GLY A 288 15.78 -2.96 5.79
N TYR A 289 16.65 -1.96 5.94
CA TYR A 289 18.09 -2.13 5.68
C TYR A 289 18.75 -3.11 6.65
N ALA A 290 18.44 -3.00 7.94
CA ALA A 290 18.90 -3.95 8.95
C ALA A 290 18.50 -5.38 8.58
N PHE A 291 17.26 -5.60 8.15
CA PHE A 291 16.77 -6.90 7.69
C PHE A 291 17.60 -7.47 6.52
N ILE A 292 17.91 -6.68 5.50
CA ILE A 292 18.74 -7.11 4.37
C ILE A 292 20.14 -7.51 4.85
N LEU A 293 20.77 -6.68 5.68
CA LEU A 293 22.10 -6.95 6.23
C LEU A 293 22.11 -8.22 7.09
N THR A 294 21.09 -8.42 7.93
CA THR A 294 20.91 -9.64 8.72
C THR A 294 20.80 -10.86 7.82
N HIS A 295 20.03 -10.81 6.73
CA HIS A 295 19.91 -11.93 5.82
C HIS A 295 21.24 -12.29 5.15
N LEU A 296 21.98 -11.29 4.66
CA LEU A 296 23.30 -11.49 4.06
C LEU A 296 24.31 -12.10 5.04
N ALA A 297 24.30 -11.68 6.31
CA ALA A 297 25.14 -12.25 7.36
C ALA A 297 24.77 -13.71 7.66
N VAL A 298 23.47 -14.02 7.73
CA VAL A 298 22.96 -15.37 7.98
C VAL A 298 23.31 -16.35 6.85
N LEU A 299 23.35 -15.88 5.60
CA LEU A 299 23.74 -16.72 4.46
C LEU A 299 25.21 -17.17 4.51
N LYS A 300 26.11 -16.31 5.03
CA LYS A 300 27.55 -16.61 5.09
C LYS A 300 27.91 -17.65 6.17
N CYS A 301 27.15 -17.73 7.26
CA CYS A 301 27.47 -18.61 8.40
C CYS A 301 26.36 -19.63 8.66
N ARG A 302 26.64 -20.92 8.41
CA ARG A 302 25.69 -22.03 8.68
C ARG A 302 25.18 -22.05 10.13
N PHE A 303 26.00 -21.61 11.10
CA PHE A 303 25.63 -21.50 12.50
C PHE A 303 24.44 -20.55 12.73
N PHE A 304 24.44 -19.37 12.10
CA PHE A 304 23.37 -18.38 12.23
C PHE A 304 22.08 -18.79 11.51
N ARG A 305 22.18 -19.71 10.55
CA ARG A 305 21.02 -20.15 9.76
C ARG A 305 19.97 -20.89 10.60
N LYS A 306 20.35 -21.57 11.68
CA LYS A 306 19.42 -22.31 12.54
C LYS A 306 19.11 -21.62 13.87
N ASN A 307 19.94 -20.68 14.30
CA ASN A 307 19.82 -20.09 15.64
C ASN A 307 18.99 -18.78 15.62
N ILE A 308 17.84 -18.82 16.29
CA ILE A 308 16.89 -17.70 16.42
C ILE A 308 17.54 -16.51 17.14
N PHE A 309 18.24 -16.76 18.25
CA PHE A 309 18.88 -15.73 19.07
C PHE A 309 19.91 -14.94 18.28
N THR A 310 20.72 -15.63 17.47
CA THR A 310 21.76 -14.95 16.66
C THR A 310 21.16 -14.05 15.59
N ALA A 311 20.09 -14.48 14.91
CA ALA A 311 19.42 -13.66 13.90
C ALA A 311 18.74 -12.43 14.53
N GLY A 312 18.11 -12.61 15.69
CA GLY A 312 17.52 -11.50 16.45
C GLY A 312 18.55 -10.50 16.93
N ALA A 313 19.66 -10.97 17.52
CA ALA A 313 20.75 -10.11 17.98
C ALA A 313 21.39 -9.33 16.82
N LEU A 314 21.62 -9.97 15.67
CA LEU A 314 22.13 -9.30 14.48
C LEU A 314 21.18 -8.22 13.95
N LEU A 315 19.87 -8.50 13.92
CA LEU A 315 18.88 -7.51 13.49
C LEU A 315 18.89 -6.28 14.40
N LEU A 316 18.88 -6.48 15.72
CA LEU A 316 18.94 -5.39 16.70
C LEU A 316 20.25 -4.61 16.59
N LEU A 317 21.37 -5.29 16.40
CA LEU A 317 22.68 -4.67 16.24
C LEU A 317 22.74 -3.80 14.97
N PHE A 318 22.31 -4.33 13.82
CA PHE A 318 22.29 -3.53 12.58
C PHE A 318 21.30 -2.38 12.64
N ALA A 319 20.11 -2.58 13.21
CA ALA A 319 19.13 -1.50 13.38
C ALA A 319 19.66 -0.39 14.30
N GLY A 320 20.29 -0.77 15.43
CA GLY A 320 20.91 0.17 16.37
C GLY A 320 22.06 0.95 15.73
N LEU A 321 22.95 0.27 15.02
CA LEU A 321 24.08 0.90 14.32
C LEU A 321 23.60 1.91 13.27
N LEU A 322 22.66 1.50 12.41
CA LEU A 322 22.08 2.36 11.38
C LEU A 322 21.42 3.60 11.99
N TYR A 323 20.68 3.42 13.09
CA TYR A 323 20.06 4.52 13.82
C TYR A 323 21.08 5.50 14.42
N LEU A 324 22.17 4.98 15.01
CA LEU A 324 23.24 5.81 15.55
C LEU A 324 23.93 6.62 14.46
N ILE A 325 24.17 6.02 13.29
CA ILE A 325 24.76 6.70 12.12
C ILE A 325 23.80 7.77 11.57
N SER A 326 22.49 7.53 11.55
CA SER A 326 21.52 8.51 11.02
C SER A 326 21.21 9.65 12.00
N ARG A 327 21.47 9.46 13.30
CA ARG A 327 21.09 10.41 14.37
C ARG A 327 21.63 11.84 14.16
N PRO A 328 22.89 12.09 13.76
CA PRO A 328 23.38 13.44 13.52
C PRO A 328 22.60 14.18 12.43
N ILE A 329 22.32 13.49 11.32
CA ILE A 329 21.58 14.04 10.17
C ILE A 329 20.14 14.39 10.59
N LEU A 330 19.48 13.50 11.34
CA LEU A 330 18.12 13.73 11.85
C LEU A 330 18.07 14.90 12.84
N LYS A 331 19.10 15.05 13.69
CA LYS A 331 19.20 16.18 14.62
C LYS A 331 19.37 17.53 13.91
N GLU A 332 20.16 17.57 12.85
CA GLU A 332 20.35 18.78 12.05
C GLU A 332 19.04 19.16 11.36
N HIS A 333 18.31 18.18 10.83
CA HIS A 333 17.01 18.44 10.24
C HIS A 333 15.99 18.97 11.25
N ALA A 334 15.93 18.42 12.46
CA ALA A 334 14.96 18.88 13.47
C ALA A 334 15.16 20.36 13.90
N LYS A 335 16.30 20.96 13.57
CA LYS A 335 16.57 22.39 13.83
C LYS A 335 16.12 23.30 12.69
N ASN A 336 15.84 22.75 11.51
CA ASN A 336 15.56 23.47 10.25
C ASN A 336 14.13 23.20 9.74
#